data_AF-A0A975BUC7-F1
#
_entry.id   AF-A0A975BUC7-F1
#
_cell.length_a   1.000
_cell.length_b   1.000
_cell.length_c   1.000
_cell.angle_alpha   90.00
_cell.angle_beta   90.00
_cell.angle_gamma   90.00
#
_symmetry.space_group_name_H-M   'P 1'
#
loop_
_entity.id
_entity.type
_entity.pdbx_description
1 polymer ?
#
loop_
_entity_poly.entity_id
_entity_poly.type
_entity_poly.pdbx_seq_one_letter_code
_entity_poly.pdbx_strand_id
1 'polypeptide(L)' 'MYAVEFRTKVTDGIIQIPEKYRKKIKNNVRVILLAEDSADTTSDIIEDILESPLKLPDFRSFKREEIYDRG' A
#
# COMPACT_ATOMS: atom_id res chain seq x y z
N MET A 1 -17.36 -27.21 4.65
CA MET A 1 -16.50 -26.16 5.24
C MET A 1 -17.00 -24.82 4.72
N TYR A 2 -17.15 -23.78 5.56
CA TYR A 2 -17.67 -22.48 5.14
C TYR A 2 -16.76 -21.35 5.62
N ALA A 3 -16.69 -20.27 4.85
CA ALA A 3 -15.89 -19.08 5.19
C ALA A 3 -16.80 -17.98 5.74
N VAL A 4 -16.27 -17.20 6.68
CA VAL A 4 -16.92 -15.99 7.20
C VAL A 4 -15.91 -14.87 7.16
N GLU A 5 -16.25 -13.79 6.48
CA GLU A 5 -15.45 -12.58 6.45
C GLU A 5 -16.03 -11.56 7.43
N PHE A 6 -15.16 -10.94 8.21
CA PHE A 6 -15.51 -9.84 9.10
C PHE A 6 -14.31 -8.94 9.32
N ARG A 7 -14.58 -7.64 9.51
CA ARG A 7 -13.58 -6.65 9.92
C ARG A 7 -13.64 -6.47 11.43
N THR A 8 -12.50 -6.52 12.09
CA THR A 8 -12.37 -6.24 13.53
C THR A 8 -11.04 -5.56 13.81
N LYS A 9 -10.91 -4.95 15.00
CA LYS A 9 -9.63 -4.45 15.47
C LYS A 9 -8.85 -5.57 16.15
N VAL A 10 -7.54 -5.56 15.99
CA VAL A 10 -6.63 -6.38 16.78
C VAL A 10 -6.34 -5.61 18.07
N THR A 11 -6.61 -6.21 19.24
CA THR A 11 -6.31 -5.63 20.55
C THR A 11 -5.38 -6.58 21.29
N ASP A 12 -4.17 -6.13 21.65
CA ASP A 12 -3.15 -6.94 22.32
C ASP A 12 -2.82 -8.25 21.60
N GLY A 13 -2.79 -8.21 20.26
CA GLY A 13 -2.56 -9.40 19.42
C GLY A 13 -3.75 -10.36 19.33
N ILE A 14 -4.89 -10.02 19.93
CA ILE A 14 -6.09 -10.87 19.95
C ILE A 14 -7.11 -10.37 18.92
N ILE A 15 -7.55 -11.28 18.04
CA ILE A 15 -8.67 -11.07 17.11
C ILE A 15 -9.91 -11.68 17.73
N GLN A 16 -10.86 -10.83 18.15
CA GLN A 16 -12.11 -11.30 18.74
C GLN A 16 -13.13 -11.64 17.64
N ILE A 17 -13.66 -12.87 17.69
CA ILE A 17 -14.78 -13.29 16.82
C ILE A 17 -16.07 -12.57 17.27
N PRO A 18 -16.75 -11.82 16.37
CA PRO A 18 -18.01 -11.17 16.67
C PRO A 18 -19.09 -12.14 17.16
N GLU A 19 -19.94 -11.69 18.09
CA GLU A 19 -20.94 -12.54 18.76
C GLU A 19 -21.85 -13.30 17.79
N LYS A 20 -22.22 -12.67 16.68
CA LYS A 20 -23.03 -13.26 15.60
C LYS A 20 -22.43 -14.56 15.02
N TYR A 21 -21.12 -14.76 15.13
CA TYR A 21 -20.43 -15.93 14.59
C TYR A 21 -19.98 -16.93 15.66
N ARG A 22 -19.92 -16.55 16.93
CA ARG A 22 -19.45 -17.41 18.04
C ARG A 22 -20.22 -18.73 18.16
N LYS A 23 -21.52 -18.73 17.88
CA LYS A 23 -22.34 -19.97 17.92
C LYS A 23 -22.08 -20.92 16.75
N LYS A 24 -21.63 -20.38 15.61
CA LYS A 24 -21.44 -21.11 14.36
C LYS A 24 -20.02 -21.67 14.26
N ILE A 25 -19.02 -20.89 14.69
CA ILE A 25 -17.61 -21.28 14.67
C ILE A 25 -17.31 -22.09 15.95
N LYS A 26 -17.08 -23.40 15.79
CA LYS A 26 -16.70 -24.31 16.87
C LYS A 26 -15.43 -25.09 16.47
N ASN A 27 -14.57 -25.38 17.44
CA ASN A 27 -13.37 -26.21 17.30
C ASN A 27 -12.27 -25.55 16.43
N ASN A 28 -11.64 -26.32 15.54
CA ASN A 28 -10.49 -25.90 14.73
C ASN A 28 -10.93 -25.00 13.58
N VAL A 29 -10.18 -23.92 13.39
CA VAL A 29 -10.44 -22.94 12.34
C VAL A 29 -9.18 -22.69 11.52
N ARG A 30 -9.36 -22.39 10.24
CA ARG A 30 -8.31 -21.83 9.38
C ARG A 30 -8.51 -20.32 9.33
N VAL A 31 -7.48 -19.56 9.70
CA VAL A 31 -7.52 -18.09 9.70
C VAL A 31 -6.74 -17.58 8.50
N ILE A 32 -7.28 -16.59 7.80
CA ILE A 32 -6.61 -15.82 6.76
C ILE A 32 -6.64 -14.37 7.21
N LEU A 33 -5.47 -13.75 7.37
CA LEU A 33 -5.33 -12.36 7.76
C LEU A 33 -5.03 -11.53 6.52
N LEU A 34 -5.87 -10.53 6.27
CA LEU A 34 -5.62 -9.47 5.31
C LEU A 34 -5.43 -8.20 6.12
N ALA A 35 -4.21 -7.69 6.17
CA ALA A 35 -3.91 -6.41 6.78
C ALA A 35 -3.99 -5.32 5.70
N GLU A 36 -4.60 -4.19 6.03
CA GLU A 36 -4.38 -2.97 5.25
C GLU A 36 -2.98 -2.47 5.64
N ASP A 37 -2.11 -2.21 4.67
CA ASP A 37 -0.80 -1.63 4.93
C ASP A 37 -1.00 -0.26 5.58
N SER A 38 -0.76 -0.18 6.89
CA SER A 38 -0.73 1.08 7.60
C SER A 38 0.60 1.74 7.27
N ALA A 39 0.58 2.50 6.18
CA ALA A 39 1.73 3.14 5.56
C ALA A 39 2.66 2.17 4.83
N ASP A 40 2.33 1.91 3.58
CA ASP A 40 3.31 2.29 2.58
C ASP A 40 3.45 3.81 2.65
N THR A 41 4.36 4.27 3.51
CA THR A 41 5.16 5.46 3.18
C THR A 41 6.12 5.05 2.07
N THR A 42 5.61 4.47 0.98
CA THR A 42 6.19 4.73 -0.32
C THR A 42 5.81 6.18 -0.55
N SER A 43 6.68 7.09 -0.15
CA SER A 43 6.75 8.37 -0.83
C SER A 43 6.49 8.11 -2.31
N ASP A 44 5.49 8.80 -2.86
CA ASP A 44 5.18 8.65 -4.28
C ASP A 44 6.51 8.86 -5.01
N ILE A 45 6.91 7.95 -5.89
CA ILE A 45 8.19 8.07 -6.61
C ILE A 45 8.27 9.44 -7.31
N ILE A 46 7.12 10.00 -7.68
CA ILE A 46 7.01 11.36 -8.18
C ILE A 46 7.39 12.42 -7.12
N GLU A 47 6.92 12.27 -5.88
CA GLU A 47 7.21 13.16 -4.76
C GLU A 47 8.71 13.13 -4.39
N ASP A 48 9.32 11.93 -4.35
CA ASP A 48 10.76 11.77 -4.10
C ASP A 48 11.64 12.44 -5.17
N ILE A 49 11.27 12.33 -6.45
CA ILE A 49 12.00 12.93 -7.56
C ILE A 49 11.84 14.46 -7.57
N LEU A 50 10.69 14.98 -7.11
CA LEU A 50 10.48 16.42 -6.98
C LEU A 50 11.31 17.02 -5.84
N GLU A 51 11.40 16.34 -4.69
CA GLU A 51 12.22 16.78 -3.55
C GLU A 51 13.72 16.66 -3.83
N SER A 52 14.16 15.57 -4.46
CA SER A 52 15.56 15.34 -4.81
C SER A 52 15.72 14.92 -6.28
N PRO A 53 15.74 15.89 -7.21
CA PRO A 53 15.93 15.62 -8.63
C PRO A 53 17.20 14.83 -8.90
N LEU A 54 17.10 13.84 -9.81
CA LEU A 54 18.24 13.06 -10.26
C LEU A 54 19.27 13.97 -10.95
N LYS A 55 20.46 14.09 -10.34
CA LYS A 55 21.59 14.83 -10.90
C LYS A 55 22.38 13.89 -11.80
N LEU A 56 22.11 13.92 -13.11
CA LEU A 56 22.95 13.22 -14.08
C LEU A 56 24.14 14.12 -14.45
N PRO A 57 25.38 13.61 -14.46
CA PRO A 57 26.59 14.41 -14.74
C PRO A 57 26.52 15.17 -16.07
N ASP A 58 25.90 14.56 -17.08
CA ASP A 58 25.81 15.10 -18.44
C ASP A 58 24.40 15.64 -18.78
N PHE A 59 23.56 15.92 -17.77
CA PHE A 59 22.25 16.49 -18.02
C PHE A 59 22.38 17.92 -18.55
N ARG A 60 22.13 18.08 -19.85
CA ARG A 60 21.94 19.39 -20.48
C ARG A 60 20.46 19.56 -20.83
N SER A 61 19.82 20.53 -20.20
CA SER A 61 18.49 20.98 -20.64
C SER A 61 18.62 21.61 -22.02
N PHE A 62 17.80 21.16 -22.97
CA PHE A 62 17.70 21.81 -24.27
C PHE A 62 17.09 23.19 -24.10
N LYS A 63 17.67 24.18 -24.78
CA LYS A 63 17.06 25.49 -24.92
C LYS A 63 15.82 25.37 -25.79
N ARG A 64 14.88 26.29 -25.57
CA ARG A 64 13.59 26.29 -26.26
C ARG A 64 13.78 26.25 -27.77
N GLU A 65 14.75 27.00 -28.28
CA GLU A 65 15.10 27.09 -29.69
C GLU A 65 15.55 25.72 -30.24
N GLU A 66 16.33 24.96 -29.47
CA GLU A 66 16.84 23.62 -29.85
C GLU A 66 15.71 22.56 -29.95
N ILE A 67 14.59 22.76 -29.25
CA ILE A 67 13.42 21.85 -29.27
C ILE A 67 12.57 22.06 -30.53
N TYR A 68 12.47 23.31 -30.99
CA TYR A 68 11.65 23.69 -32.14
C TYR A 68 12.41 23.67 -33.47
N ASP A 69 13.72 23.44 -33.46
CA ASP A 69 14.57 23.37 -34.67
C ASP A 69 14.48 22.01 -35.38
N ARG A 70 13.24 21.53 -35.58
CA ARG A 70 12.92 20.50 -36.58
C ARG A 70 12.32 21.20 -37.80
N GLY A 71 13.13 22.04 -38.45
CA GLY A 71 12.86 22.61 -39.76
C GLY A 71 13.40 21.72 -40.87
#